data_AF-A0A9E3KTH6-F1
#
_entry.id   AF-A0A9E3KTH6-F1
#
_cell.length_a   1.000
_cell.length_b   1.000
_cell.length_c   1.000
_cell.angle_alpha   90.00
_cell.angle_beta   90.00
_cell.angle_gamma   90.00
#
_symmetry.space_group_name_H-M   'P 1'
#
loop_
_entity.id
_entity.type
_entity.pdbx_description
1 polymer ?
#
loop_
_entity_poly.entity_id
_entity_poly.type
_entity_poly.pdbx_seq_one_letter_code
_entity_poly.pdbx_strand_id
1 'polypeptide(L)'
;MRLTICLGFYFSFYTFVTGQSLDKTTITKWYSETKSNGIIIQNSFPKGGPYTGLTNKNFNYSYLVFFTRVLNETSNPLELIINFSADSIAIPYSPDTFVKLFLPPDTMTLDKQYLFSYGVTELESFDKPTSLQRTINPNEECLFYVVAIFYQTRATAQNQRRGGNRAELVLEGQDLFYRMPPQINSLSCGHVISKK
;
A
#
# COMPACT_ATOMS: atom_id res chain seq x y z
N MET A 1 9.99 75.97 -3.19
CA MET A 1 9.34 74.76 -3.72
C MET A 1 9.61 73.64 -2.72
N ARG A 2 8.58 73.14 -2.02
CA ARG A 2 8.73 72.21 -0.88
C ARG A 2 9.06 70.80 -1.38
N LEU A 3 10.10 70.18 -0.81
CA LEU A 3 10.43 68.77 -1.03
C LEU A 3 10.04 68.00 0.24
N THR A 4 8.97 67.22 0.18
CA THR A 4 8.55 66.33 1.27
C THR A 4 9.15 64.95 1.01
N ILE A 5 10.04 64.49 1.90
CA ILE A 5 10.58 63.13 1.86
C ILE A 5 9.73 62.27 2.80
N CYS A 6 8.89 61.41 2.23
CA CYS A 6 8.25 60.31 2.95
C CYS A 6 9.09 59.04 2.73
N LEU A 7 9.95 58.68 3.70
CA LEU A 7 10.51 57.33 3.77
C LEU A 7 9.49 56.43 4.49
N GLY A 8 8.84 55.56 3.73
CA GLY A 8 7.93 54.56 4.26
C GLY A 8 8.69 53.48 5.03
N PHE A 9 8.30 53.24 6.27
CA PHE A 9 8.73 52.08 7.05
C PHE A 9 8.08 50.81 6.48
N TYR A 10 8.88 49.96 5.83
CA TYR A 10 8.48 48.59 5.49
C TYR A 10 8.53 47.73 6.75
N PHE A 11 7.41 47.57 7.45
CA PHE A 11 7.24 46.53 8.46
C PHE A 11 7.07 45.18 7.73
N SER A 12 8.15 44.40 7.68
CA SER A 12 8.09 43.01 7.24
C SER A 12 7.43 42.18 8.34
N PHE A 13 6.15 41.86 8.16
CA PHE A 13 5.45 40.90 9.01
C PHE A 13 5.93 39.49 8.64
N TYR A 14 6.94 38.99 9.34
CA TYR A 14 7.17 37.56 9.46
C TYR A 14 6.01 36.98 10.28
N THR A 15 4.95 36.53 9.61
CA THR A 15 4.01 35.61 10.25
C THR A 15 4.74 34.28 10.41
N PHE A 16 5.28 34.06 11.60
CA PHE A 16 5.59 32.72 12.08
C PHE A 16 4.30 31.91 11.97
N VAL A 17 4.25 30.97 11.04
CA VAL A 17 3.26 29.89 11.07
C VAL A 17 3.60 29.08 12.31
N THR A 18 2.88 29.34 13.39
CA THR A 18 2.90 28.53 14.60
C THR A 18 2.57 27.10 14.18
N GLY A 19 3.49 26.19 14.53
CA GLY A 19 3.39 24.79 14.18
C GLY A 19 2.02 24.24 14.53
N GLN A 20 1.38 23.60 13.55
CA GLN A 20 0.26 22.71 13.85
C GLN A 20 0.82 21.64 14.79
N SER A 21 0.39 21.68 16.05
CA SER A 21 0.56 20.55 16.95
C SER A 21 -0.19 19.39 16.30
N LEU A 22 0.57 18.41 15.80
CA LEU A 22 0.04 17.19 15.20
C LEU A 22 -0.76 16.47 16.28
N ASP A 23 -2.09 16.56 16.20
CA ASP A 23 -2.98 15.79 17.05
C ASP A 23 -2.70 14.30 16.79
N LYS A 24 -2.02 13.65 17.74
CA LYS A 24 -1.57 12.25 17.69
C LYS A 24 -2.72 11.25 17.81
N THR A 25 -3.95 11.67 17.56
CA THR A 25 -5.14 10.83 17.45
C THR A 25 -5.75 10.95 16.05
N THR A 26 -4.92 10.87 15.03
CA THR A 26 -5.41 10.78 13.65
C THR A 26 -5.87 9.34 13.40
N ILE A 27 -7.20 9.15 13.41
CA ILE A 27 -7.87 7.90 13.04
C ILE A 27 -7.45 7.51 11.62
N THR A 28 -6.83 6.34 11.45
CA THR A 28 -6.51 5.81 10.12
C THR A 28 -7.80 5.61 9.32
N LYS A 29 -7.89 6.23 8.15
CA LYS A 29 -9.01 6.01 7.23
C LYS A 29 -8.75 4.78 6.38
N TRP A 30 -9.58 3.77 6.52
CA TRP A 30 -9.53 2.53 5.74
C TRP A 30 -10.27 2.68 4.40
N TYR A 31 -9.76 2.04 3.36
CA TYR A 31 -10.43 1.90 2.08
C TYR A 31 -11.57 0.90 2.18
N SER A 32 -11.29 -0.27 2.76
CA SER A 32 -12.28 -1.29 3.07
C SER A 32 -11.99 -1.91 4.43
N GLU A 33 -13.05 -2.38 5.08
CA GLU A 33 -13.01 -3.12 6.32
C GLU A 33 -14.04 -4.25 6.24
N THR A 34 -13.63 -5.45 6.61
CA THR A 34 -14.51 -6.62 6.68
C THR A 34 -14.34 -7.31 8.01
N LYS A 35 -15.45 -7.80 8.58
CA LYS A 35 -15.46 -8.60 9.81
C LYS A 35 -16.12 -9.95 9.53
N SER A 36 -15.44 -11.04 9.85
CA SER A 36 -15.94 -12.40 9.68
C SER A 36 -15.44 -13.28 10.82
N ASN A 37 -16.35 -13.90 11.57
CA ASN A 37 -16.02 -14.84 12.66
C ASN A 37 -14.96 -14.35 13.67
N GLY A 38 -15.01 -13.05 14.03
CA GLY A 38 -14.06 -12.44 14.95
C GLY A 38 -12.70 -12.07 14.34
N ILE A 39 -12.55 -12.18 13.02
CA ILE A 39 -11.39 -11.69 12.27
C ILE A 39 -11.79 -10.39 11.58
N ILE A 40 -11.02 -9.32 11.81
CA ILE A 40 -11.21 -8.03 11.12
C ILE A 40 -10.04 -7.81 10.16
N ILE A 41 -10.35 -7.54 8.90
CA ILE A 41 -9.36 -7.16 7.89
C ILE A 41 -9.64 -5.74 7.44
N GLN A 42 -8.63 -4.88 7.55
CA GLN A 42 -8.66 -3.47 7.18
C GLN A 42 -7.62 -3.20 6.09
N ASN A 43 -8.05 -2.60 4.98
CA ASN A 43 -7.20 -2.33 3.82
C ASN A 43 -7.01 -0.83 3.64
N SER A 44 -5.78 -0.42 3.34
CA SER A 44 -5.44 0.99 3.13
C SER A 44 -5.70 1.47 1.70
N PHE A 45 -5.70 2.80 1.53
CA PHE A 45 -5.61 3.42 0.21
C PHE A 45 -4.19 3.22 -0.38
N PRO A 46 -4.03 3.30 -1.72
CA PRO A 46 -2.70 3.25 -2.31
C PRO A 46 -1.85 4.47 -1.95
N LYS A 47 -0.55 4.25 -1.80
CA LYS A 47 0.49 5.27 -2.01
C LYS A 47 1.48 4.78 -3.06
N GLY A 48 2.19 5.66 -3.75
CA GLY A 48 3.23 5.24 -4.69
C GLY A 48 3.52 6.29 -5.75
N GLY A 49 4.16 5.85 -6.83
CA GLY A 49 4.62 6.74 -7.88
C GLY A 49 5.48 6.04 -8.92
N PRO A 50 6.31 6.80 -9.67
CA PRO A 50 7.30 6.24 -10.58
C PRO A 50 8.25 5.29 -9.83
N TYR A 51 8.58 4.17 -10.45
CA TYR A 51 9.52 3.22 -9.87
C TYR A 51 10.95 3.62 -10.23
N THR A 52 11.82 3.68 -9.23
CA THR A 52 13.21 4.16 -9.37
C THR A 52 14.26 3.06 -9.21
N GLY A 53 13.84 1.79 -9.07
CA GLY A 53 14.75 0.65 -8.98
C GLY A 53 15.35 0.24 -10.34
N LEU A 54 16.00 -0.92 -10.39
CA LEU A 54 16.56 -1.45 -11.63
C LEU A 54 15.45 -1.77 -12.64
N THR A 55 15.52 -1.15 -13.83
CA THR A 55 14.49 -1.23 -14.88
C THR A 55 15.02 -1.71 -16.23
N ASN A 56 16.19 -2.35 -16.25
CA ASN A 56 16.90 -2.71 -17.48
C ASN A 56 16.18 -3.73 -18.39
N LYS A 57 15.13 -4.41 -17.91
CA LYS A 57 14.42 -5.48 -18.65
C LYS A 57 13.13 -5.05 -19.33
N ASN A 58 12.39 -4.10 -18.73
CA ASN A 58 11.07 -3.67 -19.20
C ASN A 58 10.98 -2.14 -19.21
N PHE A 59 9.80 -1.61 -19.51
CA PHE A 59 9.58 -0.17 -19.69
C PHE A 59 8.48 0.35 -18.76
N ASN A 60 8.47 1.67 -18.54
CA ASN A 60 7.39 2.41 -17.89
C ASN A 60 6.98 1.83 -16.51
N TYR A 61 7.98 1.60 -15.66
CA TYR A 61 7.74 1.07 -14.34
C TYR A 61 7.07 2.09 -13.41
N SER A 62 6.08 1.62 -12.66
CA SER A 62 5.45 2.36 -11.58
C SER A 62 5.12 1.40 -10.44
N TYR A 63 4.95 1.90 -9.23
CA TYR A 63 4.57 1.06 -8.10
C TYR A 63 3.45 1.67 -7.27
N LEU A 64 2.73 0.80 -6.59
CA LEU A 64 1.82 1.14 -5.51
C LEU A 64 2.15 0.28 -4.30
N VAL A 65 2.12 0.92 -3.14
CA VAL A 65 2.22 0.31 -1.81
C VAL A 65 0.86 0.41 -1.16
N PHE A 66 0.40 -0.73 -0.69
CA PHE A 66 -0.72 -0.88 0.19
C PHE A 66 -0.20 -1.48 1.50
N PHE A 67 -0.95 -1.29 2.56
CA PHE A 67 -0.85 -2.11 3.75
C PHE A 67 -2.21 -2.64 4.17
N THR A 68 -2.17 -3.80 4.83
CA THR A 68 -3.33 -4.49 5.38
C THR A 68 -3.11 -4.68 6.87
N ARG A 69 -4.16 -4.53 7.66
CA ARG A 69 -4.19 -4.87 9.09
C ARG A 69 -5.18 -6.01 9.31
N VAL A 70 -4.74 -7.04 10.00
CA VAL A 70 -5.57 -8.19 10.39
C VAL A 70 -5.63 -8.22 11.91
N LEU A 71 -6.82 -8.10 12.49
CA LEU A 71 -7.05 -8.22 13.93
C LEU A 71 -7.71 -9.55 14.26
N ASN A 72 -7.23 -10.18 15.33
CA ASN A 72 -7.80 -11.39 15.89
C ASN A 72 -8.63 -11.05 17.14
N GLU A 73 -9.96 -10.95 17.02
CA GLU A 73 -10.85 -10.81 18.18
C GLU A 73 -11.35 -12.15 18.72
N THR A 74 -10.81 -13.28 18.25
CA THR A 74 -11.18 -14.62 18.72
C THR A 74 -10.41 -15.00 20.00
N SER A 75 -10.85 -16.05 20.68
CA SER A 75 -10.16 -16.59 21.87
C SER A 75 -8.92 -17.44 21.55
N ASN A 76 -8.67 -17.72 20.26
CA ASN A 76 -7.66 -18.67 19.82
C ASN A 76 -6.62 -17.97 18.93
N PRO A 77 -5.33 -18.39 18.94
CA PRO A 77 -4.36 -17.88 17.98
C PRO A 77 -4.77 -18.18 16.54
N LEU A 78 -4.51 -17.24 15.64
CA LEU A 78 -4.71 -17.38 14.21
C LEU A 78 -3.37 -17.47 13.50
N GLU A 79 -3.21 -18.45 12.62
CA GLU A 79 -2.08 -18.51 11.69
C GLU A 79 -2.50 -17.88 10.37
N LEU A 80 -1.88 -16.75 10.04
CA LEU A 80 -2.04 -16.04 8.78
C LEU A 80 -0.92 -16.46 7.83
N ILE A 81 -1.29 -17.02 6.68
CA ILE A 81 -0.35 -17.43 5.63
C ILE A 81 -0.75 -16.73 4.33
N ILE A 82 0.19 -16.00 3.73
CA ILE A 82 0.02 -15.30 2.45
C ILE A 82 1.22 -15.60 1.56
N ASN A 83 0.98 -15.89 0.29
CA ASN A 83 1.98 -16.17 -0.72
C ASN A 83 1.62 -15.45 -2.02
N PHE A 84 2.59 -14.76 -2.61
CA PHE A 84 2.52 -14.28 -3.99
C PHE A 84 3.59 -14.95 -4.84
N SER A 85 3.17 -15.45 -6.01
CA SER A 85 4.08 -16.03 -7.01
C SER A 85 5.04 -14.96 -7.55
N ALA A 86 6.16 -15.41 -8.12
CA ALA A 86 7.02 -14.57 -8.94
C ALA A 86 6.39 -14.19 -10.29
N ASP A 87 5.30 -14.85 -10.67
CA ASP A 87 4.69 -14.67 -11.99
C ASP A 87 4.07 -13.28 -12.13
N SER A 88 4.16 -12.75 -13.35
CA SER A 88 3.54 -11.50 -13.72
C SER A 88 2.09 -11.72 -14.13
N ILE A 89 1.19 -10.88 -13.64
CA ILE A 89 -0.23 -10.92 -13.97
C ILE A 89 -0.48 -9.95 -15.12
N ALA A 90 -1.01 -10.45 -16.23
CA ALA A 90 -1.40 -9.62 -17.36
C ALA A 90 -2.59 -8.74 -16.98
N ILE A 91 -2.53 -7.46 -17.30
CA ILE A 91 -3.61 -6.52 -16.99
C ILE A 91 -4.68 -6.61 -18.08
N PRO A 92 -5.95 -6.88 -17.73
CA PRO A 92 -7.04 -6.90 -18.70
C PRO A 92 -7.10 -5.61 -19.52
N TYR A 93 -7.30 -5.75 -20.84
CA TYR A 93 -7.40 -4.66 -21.80
C TYR A 93 -6.16 -3.77 -21.96
N SER A 94 -5.03 -4.09 -21.31
CA SER A 94 -3.76 -3.38 -21.46
C SER A 94 -2.68 -4.32 -22.02
N PRO A 95 -2.60 -4.52 -23.35
CA PRO A 95 -1.63 -5.44 -23.94
C PRO A 95 -0.20 -5.06 -23.53
N ASP A 96 0.66 -6.07 -23.43
CA ASP A 96 2.06 -5.93 -23.04
C ASP A 96 2.29 -5.25 -21.68
N THR A 97 1.24 -5.13 -20.85
CA THR A 97 1.29 -4.49 -19.53
C THR A 97 1.00 -5.51 -18.45
N PHE A 98 1.85 -5.52 -17.43
CA PHE A 98 1.80 -6.52 -16.37
C PHE A 98 1.91 -5.87 -15.01
N VAL A 99 1.40 -6.58 -14.01
CA VAL A 99 1.60 -6.27 -12.60
C VAL A 99 2.21 -7.47 -11.88
N LYS A 100 3.08 -7.19 -10.93
CA LYS A 100 3.63 -8.16 -10.01
C LYS A 100 3.35 -7.74 -8.58
N LEU A 101 2.87 -8.68 -7.77
CA LEU A 101 2.62 -8.49 -6.35
C LEU A 101 3.73 -9.12 -5.52
N PHE A 102 4.09 -8.48 -4.43
CA PHE A 102 5.02 -9.05 -3.45
C PHE A 102 4.85 -8.46 -2.06
N LEU A 103 5.38 -9.19 -1.09
CA LEU A 103 5.40 -8.88 0.34
C LEU A 103 6.84 -8.48 0.70
N PRO A 104 7.13 -7.18 0.91
CA PRO A 104 8.46 -6.78 1.35
C PRO A 104 8.72 -7.32 2.78
N PRO A 105 9.99 -7.56 3.15
CA PRO A 105 10.34 -8.12 4.45
C PRO A 105 10.16 -7.13 5.62
N ASP A 106 10.09 -5.83 5.33
CA ASP A 106 9.84 -4.79 6.34
C ASP A 106 8.46 -4.95 6.98
N THR A 107 8.36 -4.60 8.26
CA THR A 107 7.12 -4.68 9.04
C THR A 107 6.41 -3.34 9.01
N MET A 108 5.12 -3.33 8.65
CA MET A 108 4.29 -2.14 8.68
C MET A 108 3.89 -1.79 10.12
N THR A 109 3.82 -0.49 10.42
CA THR A 109 3.32 0.05 11.69
C THR A 109 2.49 1.31 11.44
N LEU A 110 1.52 1.62 12.31
CA LEU A 110 0.60 2.74 12.08
C LEU A 110 1.27 4.13 12.11
N ASP A 111 2.43 4.28 12.73
CA ASP A 111 3.22 5.52 12.67
C ASP A 111 3.77 5.79 11.26
N LYS A 112 4.05 4.73 10.49
CA LYS A 112 4.50 4.85 9.10
C LYS A 112 3.39 5.30 8.15
N GLN A 113 2.13 5.38 8.60
CA GLN A 113 0.98 5.73 7.75
C GLN A 113 1.12 7.10 7.07
N TYR A 114 1.87 8.04 7.65
CA TYR A 114 2.07 9.39 7.12
C TYR A 114 3.27 9.51 6.19
N LEU A 115 4.18 8.53 6.24
CA LEU A 115 5.38 8.55 5.41
C LEU A 115 5.04 8.38 3.94
N PHE A 116 5.90 8.92 3.08
CA PHE A 116 5.85 8.67 1.65
C PHE A 116 5.93 7.16 1.40
N SER A 117 5.04 6.63 0.56
CA SER A 117 4.92 5.18 0.30
C SER A 117 4.87 4.31 1.57
N TYR A 118 4.32 4.85 2.66
CA TYR A 118 4.26 4.21 3.96
C TYR A 118 5.62 3.81 4.54
N GLY A 119 6.69 4.52 4.17
CA GLY A 119 8.04 4.26 4.65
C GLY A 119 8.78 3.13 3.91
N VAL A 120 8.16 2.51 2.89
CA VAL A 120 8.83 1.51 2.06
C VAL A 120 9.86 2.19 1.16
N THR A 121 11.13 1.87 1.36
CA THR A 121 12.27 2.43 0.61
C THR A 121 12.88 1.43 -0.37
N GLU A 122 12.85 0.14 -0.03
CA GLU A 122 13.48 -0.93 -0.82
C GLU A 122 12.43 -1.65 -1.66
N LEU A 123 12.42 -1.33 -2.96
CA LEU A 123 11.55 -1.95 -3.95
C LEU A 123 12.35 -2.79 -4.96
N GLU A 124 13.54 -3.26 -4.60
CA GLU A 124 14.42 -4.00 -5.51
C GLU A 124 13.67 -5.13 -6.22
N SER A 125 14.06 -5.44 -7.46
CA SER A 125 13.36 -6.36 -8.35
C SER A 125 13.13 -7.72 -7.67
N PHE A 126 11.95 -7.89 -7.07
CA PHE A 126 11.57 -9.15 -6.45
C PHE A 126 11.16 -10.11 -7.56
N ASP A 127 12.13 -10.62 -8.31
CA ASP A 127 11.96 -11.67 -9.31
C ASP A 127 11.65 -13.05 -8.68
N LYS A 128 11.46 -13.08 -7.37
CA LYS A 128 11.23 -14.28 -6.56
C LYS A 128 9.83 -14.24 -5.92
N PRO A 129 9.24 -15.41 -5.62
CA PRO A 129 8.03 -15.48 -4.83
C PRO A 129 8.28 -14.88 -3.44
N THR A 130 7.23 -14.33 -2.84
CA THR A 130 7.29 -13.79 -1.48
C THR A 130 6.17 -14.36 -0.64
N SER A 131 6.46 -14.60 0.63
CA SER A 131 5.53 -15.21 1.58
C SER A 131 5.55 -14.50 2.93
N LEU A 132 4.40 -14.46 3.58
CA LEU A 132 4.24 -14.02 4.96
C LEU A 132 3.55 -15.15 5.73
N GLN A 133 4.15 -15.55 6.84
CA GLN A 133 3.55 -16.45 7.82
C GLN A 133 3.67 -15.80 9.19
N ARG A 134 2.54 -15.61 9.87
CA ARG A 134 2.46 -14.96 11.19
C ARG A 134 1.42 -15.65 12.04
N THR A 135 1.73 -15.79 13.33
CA THR A 135 0.70 -16.13 14.34
C THR A 135 0.22 -14.82 14.96
N ILE A 136 -1.09 -14.65 15.04
CA ILE A 136 -1.76 -13.49 15.65
C ILE A 136 -2.49 -14.02 16.89
N ASN A 137 -2.03 -13.70 18.10
CA ASN A 137 -2.69 -14.19 19.31
C ASN A 137 -4.04 -13.48 19.54
N PRO A 138 -4.87 -13.99 20.47
CA PRO A 138 -6.12 -13.31 20.84
C PRO A 138 -5.91 -11.84 21.19
N ASN A 139 -6.73 -10.97 20.60
CA ASN A 139 -6.70 -9.51 20.72
C ASN A 139 -5.43 -8.83 20.19
N GLU A 140 -4.62 -9.53 19.41
CA GLU A 140 -3.48 -8.95 18.70
C GLU A 140 -3.81 -8.62 17.25
N GLU A 141 -2.89 -7.91 16.61
CA GLU A 141 -2.98 -7.53 15.20
C GLU A 141 -1.67 -7.77 14.47
N CYS A 142 -1.80 -7.96 13.16
CA CYS A 142 -0.69 -7.99 12.24
C CYS A 142 -0.88 -6.92 11.16
N LEU A 143 0.13 -6.09 10.95
CA LEU A 143 0.19 -5.16 9.83
C LEU A 143 1.32 -5.59 8.89
N PHE A 144 1.03 -5.60 7.59
CA PHE A 144 2.02 -5.91 6.56
C PHE A 144 1.73 -5.13 5.28
N TYR A 145 2.77 -4.96 4.48
CA TYR A 145 2.68 -4.32 3.18
C TYR A 145 2.32 -5.31 2.08
N VAL A 146 1.67 -4.79 1.05
CA VAL A 146 1.60 -5.43 -0.27
C VAL A 146 2.03 -4.38 -1.29
N VAL A 147 3.00 -4.74 -2.13
CA VAL A 147 3.47 -3.85 -3.19
C VAL A 147 3.09 -4.43 -4.54
N ALA A 148 2.56 -3.56 -5.40
CA ALA A 148 2.28 -3.84 -6.79
C ALA A 148 3.27 -3.05 -7.67
N ILE A 149 4.16 -3.76 -8.39
CA ILE A 149 4.98 -3.15 -9.44
C ILE A 149 4.32 -3.42 -10.78
N PHE A 150 4.13 -2.35 -11.55
CA PHE A 150 3.60 -2.40 -12.89
C PHE A 150 4.69 -2.07 -13.89
N TYR A 151 4.67 -2.73 -15.04
CA TYR A 151 5.63 -2.48 -16.12
C TYR A 151 5.04 -2.89 -17.48
N GLN A 152 5.75 -2.52 -18.54
CA GLN A 152 5.42 -2.89 -19.91
C GLN A 152 6.56 -3.63 -20.58
N THR A 153 6.27 -4.73 -21.28
CA THR A 153 7.29 -5.51 -22.01
C THR A 153 7.69 -4.87 -23.35
N ARG A 154 6.95 -3.85 -23.81
CA ARG A 154 7.25 -3.07 -25.02
C ARG A 154 7.19 -1.58 -24.73
N ALA A 155 8.20 -0.84 -25.17
CA ALA A 155 8.30 0.60 -24.95
C ALA A 155 7.13 1.41 -25.55
N THR A 156 6.56 0.91 -26.65
CA THR A 156 5.44 1.55 -27.36
C THR A 156 4.07 1.09 -26.88
N ALA A 157 3.99 0.24 -25.84
CA ALA A 157 2.73 -0.23 -25.31
C ALA A 157 1.90 0.96 -24.78
N GLN A 158 0.64 1.01 -25.19
CA GLN A 158 -0.26 2.07 -24.77
C GLN A 158 -0.59 1.90 -23.28
N ASN A 159 -0.38 2.96 -22.51
CA ASN A 159 -0.92 3.01 -21.16
C ASN A 159 -2.41 3.30 -21.25
N GLN A 160 -3.23 2.27 -21.04
CA GLN A 160 -4.63 2.54 -20.73
C GLN A 160 -4.72 3.32 -19.42
N ARG A 161 -5.76 4.16 -19.28
CA ARG A 161 -6.05 4.83 -18.02
C ARG A 161 -6.24 3.77 -16.95
N ARG A 162 -5.22 3.61 -16.10
CA ARG A 162 -5.31 2.78 -14.90
C ARG A 162 -6.25 3.54 -13.96
N GLY A 163 -7.38 2.92 -13.63
CA GLY A 163 -8.40 3.52 -12.77
C GLY A 163 -7.88 3.81 -11.36
N GLY A 164 -8.77 4.18 -10.44
CA GLY A 164 -8.42 4.29 -9.03
C GLY A 164 -7.99 2.92 -8.51
N ASN A 165 -6.70 2.61 -8.58
CA ASN A 165 -6.17 1.33 -8.13
C ASN A 165 -6.45 1.24 -6.63
N ARG A 166 -7.39 0.37 -6.27
CA ARG A 166 -7.70 0.02 -4.89
C ARG A 166 -7.40 -1.44 -4.75
N ALA A 167 -6.89 -1.82 -3.60
CA ALA A 167 -6.59 -3.20 -3.33
C ALA A 167 -7.11 -3.60 -1.97
N GLU A 168 -7.50 -4.85 -1.85
CA GLU A 168 -7.98 -5.42 -0.62
C GLU A 168 -7.63 -6.90 -0.51
N LEU A 169 -7.26 -7.31 0.70
CA LEU A 169 -7.31 -8.69 1.13
C LEU A 169 -8.73 -9.00 1.60
N VAL A 170 -9.30 -10.08 1.09
CA VAL A 170 -10.64 -10.55 1.42
C VAL A 170 -10.55 -11.96 1.97
N LEU A 171 -11.27 -12.23 3.06
CA LEU A 171 -11.40 -13.55 3.66
C LEU A 171 -12.73 -14.18 3.25
N GLU A 172 -12.67 -15.33 2.61
CA GLU A 172 -13.83 -16.14 2.22
C GLU A 172 -13.69 -17.53 2.86
N GLY A 173 -14.45 -17.78 3.92
CA GLY A 173 -14.25 -18.98 4.75
C GLY A 173 -12.89 -18.92 5.45
N GLN A 174 -11.98 -19.81 5.08
CA GLN A 174 -10.59 -19.81 5.56
C GLN A 174 -9.60 -19.32 4.49
N ASP A 175 -10.05 -19.14 3.25
CA ASP A 175 -9.19 -18.78 2.13
C ASP A 175 -9.08 -17.26 1.98
N LEU A 176 -7.89 -16.81 1.59
CA LEU A 176 -7.58 -15.42 1.36
C LEU A 176 -7.44 -15.12 -0.12
N PHE A 177 -8.10 -14.05 -0.54
CA PHE A 177 -8.05 -13.55 -1.91
C PHE A 177 -7.58 -12.11 -1.92
N TYR A 178 -6.61 -11.80 -2.77
CA TYR A 178 -6.19 -10.44 -3.04
C TYR A 178 -6.91 -9.90 -4.28
N ARG A 179 -7.51 -8.73 -4.15
CA ARG A 179 -8.22 -8.04 -5.24
C ARG A 179 -7.54 -6.70 -5.48
N MET A 180 -7.39 -6.34 -6.75
CA MET A 180 -6.93 -5.02 -7.16
C MET A 180 -7.62 -4.62 -8.48
N PRO A 181 -8.91 -4.26 -8.46
CA PRO A 181 -9.64 -3.96 -9.68
C PRO A 181 -9.15 -2.65 -10.36
N PRO A 182 -9.19 -2.57 -11.69
CA PRO A 182 -9.63 -3.61 -12.63
C PRO A 182 -8.54 -4.64 -13.00
N GLN A 183 -7.34 -4.56 -12.42
CA GLN A 183 -6.20 -5.39 -12.83
C GLN A 183 -6.30 -6.83 -12.35
N ILE A 184 -6.79 -7.04 -11.13
CA ILE A 184 -6.91 -8.33 -10.47
C ILE A 184 -8.30 -8.42 -9.85
N ASN A 185 -9.18 -9.22 -10.44
CA ASN A 185 -10.54 -9.41 -9.92
C ASN A 185 -10.53 -10.21 -8.61
N SER A 186 -9.79 -11.31 -8.59
CA SER A 186 -9.58 -12.14 -7.41
C SER A 186 -8.37 -13.05 -7.65
N LEU A 187 -7.39 -12.99 -6.74
CA LEU A 187 -6.20 -13.84 -6.76
C LEU A 187 -6.14 -14.60 -5.44
N SER A 188 -6.29 -15.93 -5.48
CA SER A 188 -6.04 -16.76 -4.31
C SER A 188 -4.60 -16.56 -3.85
N CYS A 189 -4.40 -16.18 -2.59
CA CYS A 189 -3.10 -15.79 -2.08
C CYS A 189 -2.78 -16.39 -0.71
N GLY A 190 -3.64 -17.18 -0.10
CA GLY A 190 -3.35 -17.70 1.23
C GLY A 190 -4.57 -18.23 1.96
N HIS A 191 -4.42 -18.39 3.27
CA HIS A 191 -5.48 -18.83 4.16
C HIS A 191 -5.20 -18.43 5.61
N VAL A 192 -6.22 -18.58 6.46
CA VAL A 192 -6.14 -18.42 7.91
C VAL A 192 -6.52 -19.73 8.60
N ILE A 193 -5.71 -20.16 9.56
CA ILE A 193 -5.96 -21.37 10.37
C ILE A 193 -6.13 -20.96 11.84
N SER A 194 -7.23 -21.37 12.47
CA SER A 194 -7.39 -21.23 13.92
C SER A 194 -6.66 -22.37 14.63
N LYS A 195 -5.74 -22.04 15.53
CA LYS A 195 -5.06 -23.01 16.40
C LYS A 195 -5.97 -23.30 17.59
N LYS A 196 -6.36 -24.56 17.76
CA LYS A 196 -7.11 -25.02 18.93
C LYS A 196 -6.19 -25.25 20.12
#